data_AF-A0A1M3K1E2-F1
#
_entry.id   AF-A0A1M3K1E2-F1
#
_cell.length_a   1.000
_cell.length_b   1.000
_cell.length_c   1.000
_cell.angle_alpha   90.00
_cell.angle_beta   90.00
_cell.angle_gamma   90.00
#
_symmetry.space_group_name_H-M   'P 1'
#
loop_
_entity.id
_entity.type
_entity.pdbx_description
1 polymer ?
#
loop_
_entity_poly.entity_id
_entity_poly.type
_entity_poly.pdbx_seq_one_letter_code
_entity_poly.pdbx_strand_id
1 'polypeptide(L)'
;MLYAICPACGEDVRFREQPQVGQNMVCPRCKELLAVVTLDPIILELYKITVNNGWMNEDKQEGAKRHDRKVKNRHGENDDFDERENDLKKALKKSKSRSRMDW
;
A
#
# COMPACT_ATOMS: atom_id res chain seq x y z
N MET A 1 -19.14 -21.15 -34.10
CA MET A 1 -17.92 -21.10 -33.26
C MET A 1 -17.20 -19.81 -33.58
N LEU A 2 -16.94 -18.98 -32.57
CA LEU A 2 -16.18 -17.73 -32.74
C LEU A 2 -14.69 -18.05 -32.65
N TYR A 3 -13.89 -17.39 -33.47
CA TYR A 3 -12.43 -17.49 -33.47
C TYR A 3 -11.81 -16.09 -33.49
N ALA A 4 -10.65 -15.96 -32.85
CA ALA A 4 -9.83 -14.76 -32.94
C ALA A 4 -8.36 -15.16 -33.02
N ILE A 5 -7.55 -14.31 -33.65
CA ILE A 5 -6.12 -14.57 -33.82
C ILE A 5 -5.38 -14.09 -32.58
N CYS A 6 -4.54 -14.95 -32.00
CA CYS A 6 -3.67 -14.58 -30.90
C CYS A 6 -2.58 -13.60 -31.40
N PRO A 7 -2.42 -12.40 -30.80
CA PRO A 7 -1.38 -11.44 -31.22
C PRO A 7 0.05 -11.89 -30.87
N ALA A 8 0.21 -12.88 -29.97
CA ALA A 8 1.52 -13.37 -29.53
C ALA A 8 2.07 -14.50 -30.42
N CYS A 9 1.23 -15.47 -30.80
CA CYS A 9 1.64 -16.64 -31.59
C CYS A 9 1.02 -16.72 -33.00
N GLY A 10 0.03 -15.88 -33.31
CA GLY A 10 -0.65 -15.87 -34.61
C GLY A 10 -1.63 -17.02 -34.83
N GLU A 11 -1.95 -17.81 -33.81
CA GLU A 11 -2.85 -18.96 -33.94
C GLU A 11 -4.31 -18.62 -33.58
N ASP A 12 -5.23 -19.41 -34.14
CA ASP A 12 -6.67 -19.27 -33.92
C ASP A 12 -7.07 -19.75 -32.52
N VAL A 13 -7.54 -18.81 -31.71
CA VAL A 13 -8.13 -19.07 -30.39
C VAL A 13 -9.63 -19.29 -30.56
N ARG A 14 -10.10 -20.48 -30.18
CA ARG A 14 -11.51 -20.86 -30.24
C ARG A 14 -12.22 -20.49 -28.95
N PHE A 15 -13.37 -19.83 -29.07
CA PHE A 15 -14.22 -19.49 -27.93
C PHE A 15 -15.32 -20.54 -27.76
N ARG A 16 -15.46 -21.08 -26.54
CA ARG A 16 -16.57 -21.97 -26.16
C ARG A 16 -17.85 -21.19 -25.88
N GLU A 17 -17.73 -19.99 -25.34
CA GLU A 17 -18.81 -19.09 -24.95
C GLU A 17 -18.67 -17.75 -25.69
N GLN A 18 -19.68 -16.89 -25.63
CA GLN A 18 -19.58 -15.54 -26.20
C GLN A 18 -18.56 -14.72 -25.38
N PRO A 19 -17.45 -14.25 -26.01
CA PRO A 19 -16.51 -13.40 -25.32
C PRO A 19 -17.16 -12.05 -24.97
N GLN A 20 -16.71 -11.44 -23.88
CA GLN A 20 -17.11 -10.10 -23.46
C GLN A 20 -15.93 -9.14 -23.53
N VAL A 21 -16.17 -7.88 -23.88
CA VAL A 21 -15.13 -6.84 -23.86
C VAL A 21 -14.60 -6.66 -22.44
N GLY A 22 -13.28 -6.57 -22.30
CA GLY A 22 -12.60 -6.49 -21.00
C GLY A 22 -12.39 -7.83 -20.30
N GLN A 23 -12.85 -8.94 -20.90
CA GLN A 23 -12.57 -10.27 -20.36
C GLN A 23 -11.11 -10.65 -20.60
N ASN A 24 -10.47 -11.19 -19.57
CA ASN A 24 -9.13 -11.74 -19.66
C ASN A 24 -9.20 -13.25 -19.93
N MET A 25 -8.31 -13.73 -20.80
CA MET A 25 -8.19 -15.13 -21.12
C MET A 25 -6.73 -15.51 -21.36
N VAL A 26 -6.41 -16.80 -21.25
CA VAL A 26 -5.06 -17.31 -21.52
C VAL A 26 -5.07 -18.04 -22.84
N CYS A 27 -4.11 -17.75 -23.71
CA CYS A 27 -3.94 -18.51 -24.94
C CYS A 27 -3.53 -19.96 -24.62
N PRO A 28 -4.21 -20.99 -25.13
CA PRO A 28 -3.88 -22.39 -24.83
C PRO A 28 -2.53 -22.84 -25.41
N ARG A 29 -1.95 -22.06 -26.33
CA ARG A 29 -0.76 -22.43 -27.09
C ARG A 29 0.49 -21.75 -26.55
N CYS A 30 0.51 -20.42 -26.50
CA CYS A 30 1.63 -19.66 -25.93
C CYS A 30 1.53 -19.40 -24.43
N LYS A 31 0.37 -19.67 -23.80
CA LYS A 31 0.09 -19.38 -22.38
C LYS A 31 0.17 -17.90 -22.00
N GLU A 32 0.12 -17.02 -22.99
CA GLU A 32 0.12 -15.58 -22.79
C GLU A 32 -1.26 -15.08 -22.33
N LEU A 33 -1.27 -14.07 -21.46
CA LEU A 33 -2.50 -13.45 -20.96
C LEU A 33 -2.98 -12.41 -21.97
N LEU A 34 -4.19 -12.59 -22.46
CA LEU A 34 -4.84 -11.77 -23.48
C LEU A 34 -6.10 -11.13 -22.91
N ALA A 35 -6.45 -9.95 -23.41
CA ALA A 35 -7.71 -9.29 -23.13
C ALA A 35 -8.50 -9.05 -24.42
N VAL A 36 -9.82 -9.21 -24.33
CA VAL A 36 -10.75 -8.91 -25.41
C VAL A 36 -10.99 -7.40 -25.47
N VAL A 37 -10.61 -6.76 -26.57
CA VAL A 37 -10.76 -5.30 -26.75
C VAL A 37 -12.04 -4.96 -27.52
N THR A 38 -12.37 -5.78 -28.52
CA THR A 38 -13.54 -5.59 -29.41
C THR A 38 -14.16 -6.93 -29.76
N LEU A 39 -15.46 -6.93 -30.08
CA LEU A 39 -16.24 -8.15 -30.37
C LEU A 39 -16.66 -8.28 -31.85
N ASP A 40 -16.56 -7.22 -32.65
CA ASP A 40 -16.92 -7.22 -34.07
C ASP A 40 -16.00 -6.30 -34.89
N PRO A 41 -14.90 -6.81 -35.48
CA PRO A 41 -14.36 -8.17 -35.33
C PRO A 41 -13.75 -8.41 -33.93
N ILE A 42 -13.59 -9.67 -33.52
CA ILE A 42 -12.98 -10.00 -32.23
C ILE A 42 -11.47 -9.71 -32.28
N ILE A 43 -11.03 -8.71 -31.51
CA ILE A 43 -9.62 -8.33 -31.40
C ILE A 43 -9.12 -8.61 -29.99
N LEU A 44 -7.98 -9.30 -29.93
CA LEU A 44 -7.26 -9.63 -28.71
C LEU A 44 -5.99 -8.78 -28.59
N GLU A 45 -5.71 -8.29 -27.39
CA GLU A 45 -4.44 -7.63 -27.06
C GLU A 45 -3.75 -8.33 -25.89
N LEU A 46 -2.44 -8.14 -25.79
CA LEU A 46 -1.64 -8.58 -24.65
C LEU A 46 -2.08 -7.81 -23.39
N TYR A 47 -2.40 -8.54 -22.33
CA TYR A 47 -2.79 -7.92 -21.07
C TYR A 47 -1.59 -7.23 -20.42
N LYS A 48 -1.68 -5.90 -20.25
CA LYS A 48 -0.66 -5.10 -19.56
C LYS A 48 -1.20 -4.64 -18.21
N ILE A 49 -0.57 -5.11 -17.14
CA ILE A 49 -0.84 -4.58 -15.79
C ILE A 49 -0.24 -3.18 -15.74
N THR A 50 -1.09 -2.15 -15.81
CA THR A 50 -0.67 -0.80 -15.43
C THR A 50 -0.84 -0.69 -13.92
N VAL A 51 0.29 -0.62 -13.21
CA VAL A 51 0.28 -0.30 -11.77
C VAL A 51 -0.10 1.18 -11.67
N ASN A 52 -1.41 1.45 -11.64
CA ASN A 52 -1.89 2.78 -11.31
C ASN A 52 -1.65 3.01 -9.81
N ASN A 53 -0.44 3.42 -9.47
CA ASN A 53 -0.03 3.78 -8.11
C ASN A 53 -0.69 5.09 -7.62
N GLY A 54 -1.68 5.63 -8.35
CA GLY A 54 -2.38 6.89 -8.04
C GLY A 54 -3.22 6.90 -6.76
N TRP A 55 -3.17 5.84 -5.95
CA TRP A 55 -3.81 5.76 -4.62
C TRP A 55 -2.82 5.88 -3.46
N MET A 56 -1.58 6.33 -3.70
CA MET A 56 -0.71 6.81 -2.63
C MET A 56 -1.12 8.24 -2.24
N ASN A 57 -2.11 8.35 -1.35
CA ASN A 57 -2.56 9.61 -0.74
C ASN A 57 -1.37 10.38 -0.15
N GLU A 58 -1.07 11.53 -0.75
CA GLU A 58 -0.02 12.49 -0.37
C GLU A 58 -0.19 13.01 1.08
N ASP A 59 -1.41 12.92 1.62
CA ASP A 59 -1.78 13.36 2.97
C ASP A 59 -1.05 12.62 4.11
N LYS A 60 -0.55 11.41 3.88
CA LYS A 60 0.06 10.59 4.94
C LYS A 60 1.53 10.94 5.22
N GLN A 61 2.19 11.70 4.34
CA GLN A 61 3.59 12.10 4.55
C GLN A 61 3.74 13.28 5.53
N GLU A 62 2.71 14.11 5.73
CA GLU A 62 2.83 15.28 6.60
C GLU A 62 2.76 14.93 8.10
N GLY A 63 2.03 13.87 8.47
CA GLY A 63 1.97 13.38 9.86
C GLY A 63 3.32 12.88 10.39
N ALA A 64 4.10 12.18 9.55
CA ALA A 64 5.39 11.61 9.95
C ALA A 64 6.46 12.68 10.23
N LYS A 65 6.44 13.80 9.50
CA LYS A 65 7.41 14.91 9.68
C LYS A 65 7.19 15.69 10.99
N ARG A 66 5.98 15.68 11.55
CA ARG A 66 5.67 16.39 12.80
C ARG A 66 6.17 15.66 14.05
N HIS A 67 6.29 14.32 14.01
CA HIS A 67 6.77 13.57 15.17
C HIS A 67 8.30 13.70 15.35
N ASP A 68 9.07 13.84 14.27
CA ASP A 68 10.53 13.95 14.35
C ASP A 68 11.00 15.28 14.97
N ARG A 69 10.33 16.38 14.61
CA ARG A 69 10.65 17.72 15.14
C ARG A 69 10.42 17.84 16.66
N LYS A 70 9.54 17.03 17.24
CA LYS A 70 9.19 17.12 18.67
C LYS A 70 10.14 16.31 19.56
N VAL A 71 10.88 15.35 19.00
CA VAL A 71 11.87 14.56 19.75
C VAL A 71 13.19 15.32 19.91
N LYS A 72 13.61 16.08 18.89
CA LYS A 72 14.87 16.87 18.97
C LYS A 72 14.83 18.04 19.95
N ASN A 73 13.67 18.67 20.17
CA ASN A 73 13.54 19.81 21.10
C ASN A 73 13.44 19.43 22.60
N ARG A 74 13.61 18.15 22.97
CA ARG A 74 13.62 17.71 24.37
C ARG A 74 14.99 17.28 24.90
N HIS A 75 16.04 17.37 24.08
CA HIS A 75 17.38 16.90 24.45
C HIS A 75 18.48 17.93 24.17
N GLY A 76 18.16 19.21 24.38
CA GLY A 76 19.15 20.28 24.42
C GLY A 76 18.66 21.28 25.46
N GLU A 77 19.56 21.71 26.34
CA GLU A 77 19.33 22.60 27.50
C GLU A 77 18.91 21.88 28.78
N ASN A 78 19.89 21.23 29.42
CA ASN A 78 20.08 21.22 30.88
C ASN A 78 21.52 20.73 31.15
N ASP A 79 22.50 21.51 30.69
CA ASP A 79 23.82 21.52 31.33
C ASP A 79 23.68 22.35 32.62
N ASP A 80 24.16 21.80 33.72
CA ASP A 80 24.29 22.40 35.08
C ASP A 80 23.04 22.54 35.97
N PHE A 81 22.34 21.44 36.29
CA PHE A 81 21.53 21.41 37.53
C PHE A 81 21.60 20.07 38.28
N ASP A 82 22.11 20.17 39.50
CA ASP A 82 22.45 19.17 40.52
C ASP A 82 21.60 17.86 40.48
N GLU A 83 22.30 16.73 40.33
CA GLU A 83 21.76 15.36 40.19
C GLU A 83 20.82 14.96 41.35
N ARG A 84 21.01 15.59 42.52
CA ARG A 84 20.26 15.35 43.76
C ARG A 84 18.78 15.77 43.70
N GLU A 85 18.43 16.76 42.89
CA GLU A 85 17.05 17.26 42.80
C GLU A 85 16.15 16.36 41.93
N ASN A 86 16.75 15.70 40.93
CA ASN A 86 16.02 14.77 40.06
C ASN A 86 15.57 13.51 40.80
N ASP A 87 16.35 13.04 41.78
CA ASP A 87 15.97 11.89 42.60
C ASP A 87 14.84 12.20 43.58
N LEU A 88 14.82 13.42 44.17
CA LEU A 88 13.67 13.87 44.97
C LEU A 88 12.39 13.96 44.13
N LYS A 89 12.47 14.52 42.91
CA LYS A 89 11.32 14.64 42.00
C LYS A 89 10.77 13.27 41.56
N LYS A 90 11.65 12.28 41.36
CA LYS A 90 11.25 10.89 41.07
C LYS A 90 10.61 10.22 42.30
N ALA A 91 11.13 10.46 43.50
CA ALA A 91 10.57 9.93 44.74
C ALA A 91 9.17 10.49 45.06
N LEU A 92 8.94 11.80 44.87
CA LEU A 92 7.62 12.42 45.07
C LEU A 92 6.56 11.93 44.07
N LYS A 93 6.94 11.64 42.82
CA LYS A 93 6.02 11.06 41.83
C LYS A 93 5.62 9.63 42.19
N LYS A 94 6.52 8.85 42.78
CA LYS A 94 6.27 7.47 43.22
C LYS A 94 5.41 7.41 44.50
N SER A 95 5.49 8.42 45.37
CA SER A 95 4.62 8.50 46.55
C SER A 95 3.20 8.95 46.22
N LYS A 96 3.03 9.81 45.20
CA LYS A 96 1.70 10.30 44.78
C LYS A 96 0.84 9.26 44.06
N SER A 97 1.43 8.21 43.48
CA SER A 97 0.68 7.12 42.83
C SER A 97 0.22 6.02 43.80
N ARG A 98 0.75 5.97 45.03
CA ARG A 98 0.35 4.99 46.07
C ARG A 98 -0.78 5.49 46.98
N SER A 99 -1.11 6.77 46.96
CA SER A 99 -2.14 7.37 47.84
C SER A 99 -3.57 7.29 47.27
N ARG A 100 -3.79 6.59 46.14
CA ARG A 100 -5.07 6.64 45.42
C ARG A 100 -5.81 5.30 45.36
N MET A 101 -5.63 4.45 46.38
CA MET A 101 -6.55 3.37 46.76
C MET A 101 -6.36 3.07 48.25
N ASP A 102 -7.33 3.48 49.08
CA ASP A 102 -7.90 2.70 50.17
C ASP A 102 -9.06 3.52 50.78
N TRP A 103 -10.27 2.95 50.66
CA TRP A 103 -11.61 3.32 51.16
C TRP A 103 -12.10 4.77 51.15
#